data_AF-A0A6U0Q565-F1
#
_entry.id   AF-A0A6U0Q565-F1
#
_cell.length_a   1.000
_cell.length_b   1.000
_cell.length_c   1.000
_cell.angle_alpha   90.00
_cell.angle_beta   90.00
_cell.angle_gamma   90.00
#
_symmetry.space_group_name_H-M   'P 1'
#
loop_
_entity.id
_entity.type
_entity.pdbx_description
1 polymer ?
#
loop_
_entity_poly.entity_id
_entity_poly.type
_entity_poly.pdbx_seq_one_letter_code
_entity_poly.pdbx_strand_id
1 'polypeptide(L)'
;RLLKQKEQADAIAEDWKARAQLALEKGNEDLAREALSRRQTQITESEGLQDQVNAQNAAVDKLYEGMQMLESKILESKSKKEQMVARARTAQSTAKVNDMLSGISGKTSMDAFTRMEEKVEALEATAEVSAEMGAIGGNALPGSAESDIEKQFKLMEGSSAVDDELQKMKGMLPGTADDKSGSSKESSGVDDELEKLKREAGL
;
A
#
# COMPACT_ATOMS: atom_id res chain seq x y z
N ARG A 1 17.16 6.70 26.65
CA ARG A 1 16.65 7.85 27.45
C ARG A 1 16.05 7.38 28.78
N LEU A 2 15.09 6.45 28.78
CA LEU A 2 14.46 5.91 30.00
C LEU A 2 15.47 5.32 30.99
N LEU A 3 16.41 4.49 30.53
CA LEU A 3 17.48 3.94 31.38
C LEU A 3 18.30 5.04 32.10
N LYS A 4 18.62 6.13 31.39
CA LYS A 4 19.35 7.27 31.97
C LYS A 4 18.49 8.03 32.99
N GLN A 5 17.19 8.17 32.74
CA GLN A 5 16.26 8.79 33.70
C GLN A 5 16.11 7.92 34.95
N LYS A 6 16.04 6.59 34.79
CA LYS A 6 16.02 5.63 35.88
C LYS A 6 17.28 5.77 36.75
N GLU A 7 18.45 5.73 36.12
CA GLU A 7 19.73 5.87 36.82
C GLU A 7 19.83 7.20 37.59
N GLN A 8 19.27 8.28 37.04
CA GLN A 8 19.17 9.57 37.74
C GLN A 8 18.23 9.50 38.94
N ALA A 9 17.05 8.89 38.82
CA ALA A 9 16.12 8.70 39.93
C ALA A 9 16.73 7.84 41.04
N ASP A 10 17.44 6.76 40.68
CA ASP A 10 18.17 5.90 41.62
C ASP A 10 19.26 6.67 42.37
N ALA A 11 20.04 7.49 41.66
CA ALA A 11 21.07 8.33 42.28
C ALA A 11 20.48 9.34 43.27
N ILE A 12 19.34 9.97 42.92
CA ILE A 12 18.63 10.91 43.79
C ILE A 12 18.06 10.16 45.02
N ALA A 13 17.54 8.94 44.83
CA ALA A 13 17.05 8.11 45.93
C ALA A 13 18.16 7.76 46.93
N GLU A 14 19.36 7.43 46.47
CA GLU A 14 20.51 7.19 47.33
C GLU A 14 21.01 8.47 48.03
N ASP A 15 20.94 9.64 47.39
CA ASP A 15 21.23 10.92 48.07
C ASP A 15 20.23 11.19 49.20
N TRP A 16 18.93 10.98 48.98
CA TRP A 16 17.92 11.09 50.04
C TRP A 16 18.13 10.10 51.19
N LYS A 17 18.63 8.90 50.88
CA LYS A 17 19.01 7.91 51.90
C LYS A 17 20.18 8.39 52.76
N ALA A 18 21.22 8.95 52.14
CA ALA A 18 22.36 9.52 52.85
C ALA A 18 21.93 10.71 53.73
N ARG A 19 21.04 11.58 53.22
CA ARG A 19 20.45 12.68 54.01
C ARG A 19 19.61 12.18 55.18
N ALA A 20 18.84 11.11 55.00
CA ALA A 20 18.08 10.49 56.09
C ALA A 20 19.00 9.91 57.18
N GLN A 21 20.10 9.25 56.79
CA GLN A 21 21.10 8.75 57.73
C GLN A 21 21.73 9.89 58.54
N LEU A 22 22.15 10.97 57.88
CA LEU A 22 22.71 12.14 58.55
C LEU A 22 21.70 12.82 59.51
N ALA A 23 20.42 12.84 59.15
CA ALA A 23 19.37 13.38 60.02
C ALA A 23 19.17 12.51 61.28
N LEU A 24 19.21 11.18 61.13
CA LEU A 24 19.16 10.25 62.26
C LEU A 24 20.37 10.37 63.18
N GLU A 25 21.58 10.50 62.63
CA GLU A 25 22.81 10.73 63.42
C GLU A 25 22.74 11.99 64.27
N LYS A 26 22.04 13.02 63.77
CA LYS A 26 21.80 14.29 64.48
C LYS A 26 20.57 14.26 65.39
N GLY A 27 19.89 13.12 65.51
CA GLY A 27 18.71 12.95 66.36
C GLY A 27 17.44 13.64 65.83
N ASN A 28 17.40 14.03 64.55
CA ASN A 28 16.24 14.67 63.94
C ASN A 28 15.42 13.65 63.14
N GLU A 29 14.53 12.93 63.83
CA GLU A 29 13.71 11.88 63.25
C GLU A 29 12.67 12.39 62.23
N ASP A 30 12.14 13.59 62.44
CA ASP A 30 11.13 14.16 61.53
C ASP A 30 11.74 14.46 60.15
N LEU A 31 12.95 15.04 60.14
CA LEU A 31 13.70 15.28 58.91
C LEU A 31 14.11 13.97 58.23
N ALA A 32 14.46 12.95 59.01
CA ALA A 32 14.77 11.62 58.48
C ALA A 32 13.54 10.97 57.82
N ARG A 33 12.35 11.07 58.44
CA ARG A 33 11.09 10.59 57.86
C ARG A 33 10.76 11.30 56.56
N GLU A 34 10.92 12.62 56.48
CA GLU A 34 10.68 13.36 55.24
C GLU A 34 11.67 12.95 54.13
N ALA A 35 12.96 12.81 54.45
CA ALA A 35 13.96 12.35 53.49
C ALA A 35 13.65 10.94 52.97
N LEU A 36 13.23 10.01 53.85
CA LEU A 36 12.80 8.68 53.45
C LEU A 36 11.53 8.69 52.60
N SER A 37 10.58 9.58 52.88
CA SER A 37 9.38 9.76 52.05
C SER A 37 9.76 10.19 50.63
N ARG A 38 10.65 11.17 50.49
CA ARG A 38 11.16 11.62 49.17
C ARG A 38 11.94 10.52 48.45
N ARG A 39 12.75 9.75 49.18
CA ARG A 39 13.42 8.55 48.64
C ARG A 39 12.40 7.57 48.08
N GLN A 40 11.33 7.29 48.82
CA GLN A 40 10.31 6.34 48.38
C GLN A 40 9.65 6.79 47.07
N THR A 41 9.36 8.08 46.92
CA THR A 41 8.85 8.63 45.65
C THR A 41 9.80 8.37 44.49
N GLN A 42 11.10 8.57 44.68
CA GLN A 42 12.12 8.35 43.65
C GLN A 42 12.30 6.86 43.31
N ILE A 43 12.20 5.97 44.30
CA ILE A 43 12.21 4.51 44.07
C ILE A 43 11.01 4.10 43.23
N THR A 44 9.80 4.55 43.58
CA THR A 44 8.59 4.24 42.82
C THR A 44 8.66 4.79 41.39
N GLU A 45 9.25 5.98 41.19
CA GLU A 45 9.53 6.52 39.86
C GLU A 45 10.50 5.63 39.06
N SER A 46 11.60 5.19 39.69
CA SER A 46 12.58 4.28 39.07
C SER A 46 11.99 2.92 38.69
N GLU A 47 11.17 2.33 39.58
CA GLU A 47 10.44 1.09 39.31
C GLU A 47 9.51 1.24 38.11
N GLY A 48 8.72 2.32 38.06
CA GLY A 48 7.86 2.61 36.91
C GLY A 48 8.63 2.80 35.60
N LEU A 49 9.80 3.44 35.65
CA LEU A 49 10.69 3.56 34.48
C LEU A 49 11.27 2.21 34.06
N GLN A 50 11.61 1.34 35.01
CA GLN A 50 12.09 -0.02 34.72
C GLN A 50 11.00 -0.85 34.04
N ASP A 51 9.76 -0.77 34.49
CA ASP A 51 8.62 -1.46 33.87
C ASP A 51 8.41 -1.00 32.43
N GLN A 52 8.51 0.32 32.18
CA GLN A 52 8.45 0.86 30.82
C GLN A 52 9.59 0.33 29.93
N VAL A 53 10.81 0.23 30.46
CA VAL A 53 11.95 -0.35 29.73
C VAL A 53 11.68 -1.82 29.40
N ASN A 54 11.21 -2.60 30.37
CA ASN A 54 10.90 -4.02 30.16
C ASN A 54 9.82 -4.20 29.09
N ALA A 55 8.76 -3.40 29.12
CA ALA A 55 7.70 -3.42 28.12
C ALA A 55 8.23 -3.07 26.71
N GLN A 56 9.11 -2.08 26.60
CA GLN A 56 9.73 -1.71 25.32
C GLN A 56 10.65 -2.81 24.79
N ASN A 57 11.45 -3.44 25.65
CA ASN A 57 12.30 -4.56 25.25
C ASN A 57 11.47 -5.73 24.73
N ALA A 58 10.42 -6.13 25.44
CA ALA A 58 9.51 -7.19 25.00
C ALA A 58 8.83 -6.87 23.65
N ALA A 59 8.48 -5.59 23.42
CA ALA A 59 7.93 -5.15 22.14
C ALA A 59 8.97 -5.24 21.01
N VAL A 60 10.22 -4.87 21.28
CA VAL A 60 11.33 -4.98 20.32
C VAL A 60 11.61 -6.45 19.98
N ASP A 61 11.64 -7.33 20.98
CA ASP A 61 11.86 -8.76 20.77
C ASP A 61 10.77 -9.35 19.86
N LYS A 62 9.50 -9.03 20.15
CA LYS A 62 8.37 -9.45 19.31
C LYS A 62 8.45 -8.90 17.87
N LEU A 63 8.87 -7.64 17.71
CA LEU A 63 9.08 -7.05 16.38
C LEU A 63 10.20 -7.76 15.63
N TYR A 64 11.27 -8.12 16.33
CA TYR A 64 12.40 -8.85 15.75
C TYR A 64 12.02 -10.26 15.31
N GLU A 65 11.28 -11.00 16.14
CA GLU A 65 10.72 -12.30 15.78
C GLU A 65 9.78 -12.19 14.56
N GLY A 66 8.91 -11.18 14.55
CA GLY A 66 8.03 -10.90 13.42
C GLY A 66 8.79 -10.57 12.14
N MET A 67 9.88 -9.81 12.24
CA MET A 67 10.77 -9.48 11.12
C MET A 67 11.41 -10.74 10.54
N GLN A 68 11.98 -11.61 11.37
CA GLN A 68 12.59 -12.87 10.90
C GLN A 68 11.56 -13.78 10.22
N MET A 69 10.35 -13.86 10.78
CA MET A 69 9.25 -14.63 10.17
C MET A 69 8.86 -14.07 8.81
N LEU A 70 8.76 -12.74 8.67
CA LEU A 70 8.47 -12.08 7.41
C LEU A 70 9.59 -12.29 6.39
N GLU A 71 10.85 -12.17 6.79
CA GLU A 71 12.00 -12.45 5.93
C GLU A 71 11.97 -13.89 5.39
N SER A 72 11.72 -14.86 6.27
CA SER A 72 11.55 -16.26 5.88
C SER A 72 10.39 -16.44 4.89
N LYS A 73 9.24 -15.80 5.14
CA LYS A 73 8.07 -15.86 4.24
C LYS A 73 8.34 -15.21 2.90
N ILE A 74 9.11 -14.12 2.86
CA ILE A 74 9.55 -13.46 1.63
C ILE A 74 10.44 -14.41 0.82
N LEU A 75 11.39 -15.08 1.45
CA LEU A 75 12.27 -16.05 0.77
C LEU A 75 11.47 -17.23 0.21
N GLU A 76 10.56 -17.80 1.00
CA GLU A 76 9.66 -18.87 0.57
C GLU A 76 8.81 -18.42 -0.64
N SER A 77 8.24 -17.22 -0.57
CA SER A 77 7.40 -16.67 -1.63
C SER A 77 8.18 -16.37 -2.90
N LYS A 78 9.43 -15.87 -2.79
CA LYS A 78 10.33 -15.68 -3.93
C LYS A 78 10.67 -17.01 -4.61
N SER A 79 11.03 -18.04 -3.82
CA SER A 79 11.28 -19.38 -4.34
C SER A 79 10.06 -19.95 -5.07
N LYS A 80 8.86 -19.81 -4.48
CA LYS A 80 7.60 -20.24 -5.11
C LYS A 80 7.31 -19.48 -6.41
N LYS A 81 7.57 -18.17 -6.45
CA LYS A 81 7.47 -17.37 -7.68
C LYS A 81 8.41 -17.90 -8.76
N GLU A 82 9.67 -18.14 -8.43
CA GLU A 82 10.66 -18.67 -9.38
C GLU A 82 10.26 -20.06 -9.92
N GLN A 83 9.76 -20.93 -9.05
CA GLN A 83 9.21 -22.23 -9.45
C GLN A 83 8.01 -22.09 -10.40
N MET A 84 7.09 -21.15 -10.12
CA MET A 84 5.94 -20.90 -10.99
C MET A 84 6.37 -20.34 -12.35
N VAL A 85 7.34 -19.42 -12.39
CA VAL A 85 7.91 -18.89 -13.63
C VAL A 85 8.56 -20.01 -14.45
N ALA A 86 9.34 -20.89 -13.82
CA ALA A 86 9.94 -22.04 -14.50
C ALA A 86 8.88 -22.97 -15.09
N ARG A 87 7.84 -23.33 -14.30
CA ARG A 87 6.73 -24.15 -14.79
C ARG A 87 5.98 -23.51 -15.95
N ALA A 88 5.71 -22.21 -15.89
CA ALA A 88 5.05 -21.48 -16.98
C ALA A 88 5.89 -21.48 -18.26
N ARG A 89 7.22 -21.28 -18.16
CA ARG A 89 8.14 -21.38 -19.30
C ARG A 89 8.14 -22.77 -19.92
N THR A 90 8.21 -23.83 -19.10
CA THR A 90 8.13 -25.21 -19.58
C THR A 90 6.80 -25.48 -20.27
N ALA A 91 5.67 -25.10 -19.64
CA ALA A 91 4.35 -25.27 -20.23
C ALA A 91 4.20 -24.53 -21.57
N GLN A 92 4.72 -23.31 -21.67
CA GLN A 92 4.74 -22.54 -22.93
C GLN A 92 5.60 -23.22 -23.99
N SER A 93 6.77 -23.75 -23.63
CA SER A 93 7.63 -24.49 -24.56
C SER A 93 6.96 -25.78 -25.04
N THR A 94 6.37 -26.55 -24.14
CA THR A 94 5.63 -27.77 -24.49
C THR A 94 4.43 -27.46 -25.37
N ALA A 95 3.67 -26.40 -25.07
CA ALA A 95 2.56 -25.96 -25.91
C ALA A 95 3.03 -25.59 -27.32
N LYS A 96 4.12 -24.83 -27.45
CA LYS A 96 4.72 -24.50 -28.77
C LYS A 96 5.18 -25.74 -29.52
N VAL A 97 5.85 -26.68 -28.87
CA VAL A 97 6.29 -27.94 -29.50
C VAL A 97 5.09 -28.77 -29.95
N ASN A 98 4.04 -28.87 -29.13
CA ASN A 98 2.82 -29.58 -29.49
C ASN A 98 2.06 -28.91 -30.63
N ASP A 99 2.04 -27.58 -30.69
CA ASP A 99 1.44 -26.83 -31.79
C ASP A 99 2.20 -27.07 -33.11
N MET A 100 3.54 -27.02 -33.06
CA MET A 100 4.41 -27.37 -34.20
C MET A 100 4.23 -28.83 -34.63
N LEU A 101 4.13 -29.76 -33.67
CA LEU A 101 3.94 -31.19 -33.95
C LEU A 101 2.53 -31.48 -34.47
N SER A 102 1.49 -30.78 -33.99
CA SER A 102 0.14 -30.82 -34.54
C SER A 102 0.12 -30.34 -35.99
N GLY A 103 0.89 -29.28 -36.31
CA GLY A 103 1.13 -28.85 -37.69
C GLY A 103 1.85 -29.89 -38.56
N ILE A 104 2.64 -30.80 -37.96
CA ILE A 104 3.42 -31.84 -38.65
C ILE A 104 2.72 -33.21 -38.67
N SER A 105 1.77 -33.49 -37.78
CA SER A 105 1.18 -34.82 -37.61
C SER A 105 -0.12 -35.04 -38.41
N GLY A 106 -0.57 -34.06 -39.18
CA GLY A 106 -1.72 -34.17 -40.08
C GLY A 106 -1.36 -33.85 -41.52
N LYS A 107 -1.17 -34.88 -42.36
CA LYS A 107 -1.20 -34.82 -43.85
C LYS A 107 -0.34 -33.70 -44.48
N THR A 108 0.93 -33.64 -44.10
CA THR A 108 1.76 -32.43 -44.21
C THR A 108 2.50 -32.24 -45.53
N SER A 109 1.84 -32.43 -46.66
CA SER A 109 2.39 -31.95 -47.94
C SER A 109 1.32 -31.25 -48.77
N MET A 110 0.17 -31.90 -48.96
CA MET A 110 -0.93 -31.36 -49.76
C MET A 110 -1.71 -30.28 -49.02
N ASP A 111 -2.11 -30.47 -47.76
CA ASP A 111 -2.92 -29.48 -47.02
C ASP A 111 -2.14 -28.18 -46.74
N ALA A 112 -0.82 -28.26 -46.57
CA ALA A 112 0.04 -27.08 -46.44
C ALA A 112 0.19 -26.34 -47.79
N PHE A 113 0.21 -27.09 -48.90
CA PHE A 113 0.18 -26.53 -50.25
C PHE A 113 -1.16 -25.85 -50.52
N THR A 114 -2.29 -26.50 -50.20
CA THR A 114 -3.63 -25.94 -50.37
C THR A 114 -3.84 -24.68 -49.55
N ARG A 115 -3.36 -24.60 -48.30
CA ARG A 115 -3.41 -23.35 -47.51
C ARG A 115 -2.52 -22.25 -48.07
N MET A 116 -1.40 -22.60 -48.68
CA MET A 116 -0.54 -21.63 -49.35
C MET A 116 -1.17 -21.16 -50.66
N GLU A 117 -1.80 -22.06 -51.41
CA GLU A 117 -2.56 -21.81 -52.63
C GLU A 117 -3.76 -20.91 -52.35
N GLU A 118 -4.59 -21.22 -51.34
CA GLU A 118 -5.70 -20.35 -50.89
C GLU A 118 -5.21 -18.95 -50.47
N LYS A 119 -4.03 -18.86 -49.84
CA LYS A 119 -3.46 -17.58 -49.43
C LYS A 119 -2.90 -16.80 -50.62
N VAL A 120 -2.32 -17.47 -51.61
CA VAL A 120 -1.86 -16.86 -52.86
C VAL A 120 -3.07 -16.42 -53.69
N GLU A 121 -4.10 -17.25 -53.84
CA GLU A 121 -5.33 -16.93 -54.55
C GLU A 121 -6.06 -15.75 -53.87
N ALA A 122 -6.12 -15.72 -52.53
CA ALA A 122 -6.66 -14.55 -51.82
C ALA A 122 -5.82 -13.29 -52.04
N LEU A 123 -4.48 -13.40 -52.09
CA LEU A 123 -3.61 -12.26 -52.39
C LEU A 123 -3.71 -11.82 -53.85
N GLU A 124 -3.85 -12.74 -54.79
CA GLU A 124 -4.08 -12.48 -56.21
C GLU A 124 -5.44 -11.82 -56.41
N ALA A 125 -6.50 -12.34 -55.79
CA ALA A 125 -7.82 -11.71 -55.80
C ALA A 125 -7.78 -10.32 -55.16
N THR A 126 -7.06 -10.13 -54.06
CA THR A 126 -6.91 -8.81 -53.44
C THR A 126 -6.09 -7.86 -54.33
N ALA A 127 -5.07 -8.36 -55.02
CA ALA A 127 -4.25 -7.59 -55.96
C ALA A 127 -5.05 -7.24 -57.23
N GLU A 128 -5.88 -8.15 -57.72
CA GLU A 128 -6.76 -7.95 -58.86
C GLU A 128 -7.87 -6.95 -58.52
N VAL A 129 -8.50 -7.05 -57.35
CA VAL A 129 -9.42 -6.04 -56.82
C VAL A 129 -8.71 -4.69 -56.62
N SER A 130 -7.47 -4.68 -56.15
CA SER A 130 -6.69 -3.43 -55.99
C SER A 130 -6.29 -2.84 -57.35
N ALA A 131 -6.00 -3.65 -58.36
CA ALA A 131 -5.70 -3.22 -59.72
C ALA A 131 -6.96 -2.73 -60.44
N GLU A 132 -8.10 -3.40 -60.23
CA GLU A 132 -9.41 -3.00 -60.76
C GLU A 132 -9.91 -1.72 -60.07
N MET A 133 -9.70 -1.58 -58.76
CA MET A 133 -9.99 -0.35 -58.01
C MET A 133 -9.01 0.78 -58.36
N GLY A 134 -7.76 0.47 -58.72
CA GLY A 134 -6.78 1.41 -59.28
C GLY A 134 -7.11 1.84 -60.72
N ALA A 135 -7.74 0.96 -61.52
CA ALA A 135 -8.17 1.24 -62.88
C ALA A 135 -9.53 1.96 -62.97
N ILE A 136 -10.43 1.70 -62.00
CA ILE A 136 -11.76 2.35 -61.89
C ILE A 136 -11.69 3.66 -61.07
N GLY A 137 -10.63 3.87 -60.28
CA GLY A 137 -10.47 4.98 -59.35
C GLY A 137 -9.52 6.11 -59.78
N GLY A 138 -9.33 6.33 -61.08
CA GLY A 138 -8.66 7.54 -61.57
C GLY A 138 -9.52 8.80 -61.35
N ASN A 139 -9.60 9.31 -60.10
CA ASN A 139 -9.77 10.75 -59.76
C ASN A 139 -10.09 11.04 -58.26
N ALA A 140 -9.46 10.38 -57.28
CA ALA A 140 -9.43 10.95 -55.91
C ALA A 140 -8.27 10.38 -55.06
N LEU A 141 -7.15 11.10 -55.03
CA LEU A 141 -6.22 11.07 -53.89
C LEU A 141 -6.89 11.90 -52.77
N PRO A 142 -6.89 11.48 -51.48
CA PRO A 142 -5.70 11.59 -50.65
C PRO A 142 -5.49 10.48 -49.60
N GLY A 143 -4.23 10.28 -49.20
CA GLY A 143 -3.82 9.23 -48.26
C GLY A 143 -4.35 9.34 -46.83
N SER A 144 -4.90 8.25 -46.32
CA SER A 144 -5.27 8.13 -44.90
C SER A 144 -5.43 6.69 -44.39
N ALA A 145 -4.70 5.71 -44.92
CA ALA A 145 -4.56 4.41 -44.22
C ALA A 145 -3.85 4.58 -42.87
N GLU A 146 -2.95 5.57 -42.74
CA GLU A 146 -2.36 5.95 -41.46
C GLU A 146 -3.37 6.65 -40.52
N SER A 147 -4.35 7.40 -41.04
CA SER A 147 -5.31 8.14 -40.18
C SER A 147 -6.29 7.23 -39.44
N ASP A 148 -6.62 6.08 -40.03
CA ASP A 148 -7.54 5.13 -39.38
C ASP A 148 -6.84 4.32 -38.29
N ILE A 149 -5.56 3.99 -38.46
CA ILE A 149 -4.74 3.36 -37.40
C ILE A 149 -4.45 4.36 -36.27
N GLU A 150 -4.08 5.60 -36.59
CA GLU A 150 -3.81 6.66 -35.61
C GLU A 150 -5.06 7.00 -34.79
N LYS A 151 -6.24 7.03 -35.42
CA LYS A 151 -7.54 7.21 -34.72
C LYS A 151 -7.89 6.02 -33.83
N GLN A 152 -7.61 4.78 -34.26
CA GLN A 152 -7.82 3.59 -33.44
C GLN A 152 -6.90 3.55 -32.21
N PHE A 153 -5.64 3.98 -32.34
CA PHE A 153 -4.72 4.11 -31.21
C PHE A 153 -5.15 5.22 -30.23
N LYS A 154 -5.55 6.38 -30.75
CA LYS A 154 -6.01 7.52 -29.92
C LYS A 154 -7.29 7.22 -29.14
N LEU A 155 -8.16 6.36 -29.70
CA LEU A 155 -9.37 5.86 -29.02
C LEU A 155 -9.05 4.83 -27.93
N MET A 156 -7.96 4.05 -28.09
CA MET A 156 -7.48 3.10 -27.07
C MET A 156 -6.74 3.81 -25.92
N GLU A 157 -5.95 4.84 -26.22
CA GLU A 157 -5.22 5.61 -25.19
C GLU A 157 -6.15 6.46 -24.31
N GLY A 158 -7.37 6.79 -24.77
CA GLY A 158 -8.34 7.61 -24.03
C GLY A 158 -9.21 6.87 -23.02
N SER A 159 -9.20 5.52 -22.97
CA SER A 159 -10.25 4.76 -22.27
C SER A 159 -9.76 3.69 -21.30
N SER A 160 -8.48 3.67 -20.91
CA SER A 160 -8.02 2.72 -19.88
C SER A 160 -7.03 3.30 -18.86
N ALA A 161 -6.31 4.39 -19.16
CA ALA A 161 -5.39 4.99 -18.19
C ALA A 161 -6.09 5.92 -17.18
N VAL A 162 -7.14 6.63 -17.60
CA VAL A 162 -7.82 7.66 -16.78
C VAL A 162 -8.73 7.03 -15.71
N ASP A 163 -9.40 5.91 -16.03
CA ASP A 163 -10.25 5.20 -15.06
C ASP A 163 -9.44 4.46 -13.98
N ASP A 164 -8.26 3.93 -14.34
CA ASP A 164 -7.33 3.31 -13.39
C ASP A 164 -6.71 4.33 -12.40
N GLU A 165 -6.46 5.57 -12.86
CA GLU A 165 -6.04 6.67 -11.99
C GLU A 165 -7.19 7.19 -11.10
N LEU A 166 -8.42 7.23 -11.61
CA LEU A 166 -9.59 7.63 -10.84
C LEU A 166 -9.92 6.63 -9.72
N GLN A 167 -9.79 5.33 -9.98
CA GLN A 167 -9.96 4.29 -8.95
C GLN A 167 -8.88 4.36 -7.87
N LYS A 168 -7.63 4.67 -8.23
CA LYS A 168 -6.55 4.88 -7.26
C LYS A 168 -6.77 6.12 -6.39
N MET A 169 -7.27 7.22 -6.96
CA MET A 169 -7.57 8.43 -6.17
C MET A 169 -8.81 8.29 -5.28
N LYS A 170 -9.82 7.53 -5.70
CA LYS A 170 -11.04 7.31 -4.91
C LYS A 170 -10.85 6.36 -3.73
N GLY A 171 -9.83 5.48 -3.79
CA GLY A 171 -9.43 4.62 -2.66
C GLY A 171 -8.57 5.31 -1.60
N MET A 172 -8.08 6.52 -1.87
CA MET A 172 -7.17 7.27 -1.00
C MET A 172 -7.87 8.31 -0.09
N LEU A 173 -9.20 8.41 -0.09
CA LEU A 173 -9.95 9.31 0.78
C LEU A 173 -10.94 8.53 1.67
N PRO A 174 -10.74 8.45 2.99
CA PRO A 174 -11.77 8.00 3.91
C PRO A 174 -12.75 9.14 4.20
N GLY A 175 -14.02 8.92 3.85
CA GLY A 175 -15.17 9.67 4.39
C GLY A 175 -15.57 10.92 3.61
N THR A 176 -16.70 10.83 2.89
CA THR A 176 -17.99 11.51 3.17
C THR A 176 -18.83 11.45 1.89
N ALA A 177 -19.61 10.39 1.76
CA ALA A 177 -20.87 10.45 1.03
C ALA A 177 -21.94 10.25 2.10
N ASP A 178 -22.61 11.33 2.49
CA ASP A 178 -24.07 11.36 2.40
C ASP A 178 -24.64 12.72 2.84
N ASP A 179 -25.65 13.11 2.06
CA ASP A 179 -26.79 13.96 2.39
C ASP A 179 -26.67 15.50 2.34
N LYS A 180 -27.07 16.04 1.18
CA LYS A 180 -27.79 17.33 1.11
C LYS A 180 -29.29 17.02 1.15
N SER A 181 -29.90 17.19 2.32
CA SER A 181 -31.35 17.35 2.46
C SER A 181 -31.70 18.80 2.75
N GLY A 182 -32.60 19.36 1.94
CA GLY A 182 -33.27 20.62 2.22
C GLY A 182 -34.65 20.37 2.83
N SER A 183 -34.86 20.99 4.00
CA SER A 183 -36.13 21.49 4.55
C SER A 183 -37.07 20.53 5.31
N SER A 184 -37.12 20.67 6.64
CA SER A 184 -38.28 21.26 7.35
C SER A 184 -38.06 21.42 8.87
N LYS A 185 -37.91 22.68 9.30
CA LYS A 185 -38.47 23.36 10.50
C LYS A 185 -38.93 22.51 11.71
N GLU A 186 -38.24 22.62 12.86
CA GLU A 186 -38.84 22.66 14.22
C GLU A 186 -37.83 23.08 15.33
N SER A 187 -38.28 24.03 16.19
CA SER A 187 -37.81 24.47 17.53
C SER A 187 -36.33 24.86 17.75
N SER A 188 -35.90 26.13 17.81
CA SER A 188 -36.29 27.27 18.67
C SER A 188 -36.09 27.09 20.19
N GLY A 189 -35.01 26.44 20.62
CA GLY A 189 -34.63 26.37 22.04
C GLY A 189 -33.12 26.41 22.34
N VAL A 190 -32.25 26.23 21.35
CA VAL A 190 -30.80 26.08 21.57
C VAL A 190 -30.03 27.39 21.33
N ASP A 191 -30.57 28.29 20.51
CA ASP A 191 -29.92 29.59 20.23
C ASP A 191 -29.98 30.56 21.44
N ASP A 192 -31.01 30.46 22.28
CA ASP A 192 -31.14 31.30 23.47
C ASP A 192 -30.15 30.91 24.59
N GLU A 193 -29.71 29.64 24.65
CA GLU A 193 -28.68 29.19 25.62
C GLU A 193 -27.26 29.60 25.19
N LEU A 194 -26.99 29.68 23.89
CA LEU A 194 -25.68 30.06 23.37
C LEU A 194 -25.37 31.56 23.59
N GLU A 195 -26.38 32.42 23.45
CA GLU A 195 -26.26 33.86 23.71
C GLU A 195 -26.12 34.15 25.23
N LYS A 196 -26.71 33.31 26.09
CA LYS A 196 -26.59 33.44 27.54
C LYS A 196 -25.17 33.10 28.03
N LEU A 197 -24.56 32.04 27.49
CA LEU A 197 -23.19 31.64 27.82
C LEU A 197 -22.13 32.64 27.30
N LYS A 198 -22.38 33.30 26.17
CA LYS A 198 -21.50 34.37 25.67
C LYS A 198 -21.55 35.63 26.54
N ARG A 199 -22.72 35.99 27.08
CA ARG A 199 -22.82 37.12 28.03
C ARG A 199 -22.21 36.81 29.38
N GLU A 200 -22.20 35.54 29.81
CA GLU A 200 -21.60 35.13 31.09
C GLU A 200 -20.07 34.97 31.01
N ALA A 201 -19.50 34.77 29.82
CA ALA A 201 -18.05 34.63 29.61
C ALA A 201 -17.30 35.95 29.31
N GLY A 202 -17.98 37.10 29.21
CA GLY A 202 -17.36 38.42 29.31
C GLY A 202 -16.20 38.76 28.38
N LEU A 203 -16.24 38.33 27.11
CA LEU A 203 -15.39 38.82 26.00
C LEU A 203 -16.22 39.00 24.72
#